data_AF-A0A0D2LMX8-F1
#
_entry.id   AF-A0A0D2LMX8-F1
#
_cell.length_a   1.000
_cell.length_b   1.000
_cell.length_c   1.000
_cell.angle_alpha   90.00
_cell.angle_beta   90.00
_cell.angle_gamma   90.00
#
_symmetry.space_group_name_H-M   'P 1'
#
loop_
_entity.id
_entity.type
_entity.pdbx_description
1 polymer ?
#
loop_
_entity_poly.entity_id
_entity_poly.type
_entity_poly.pdbx_seq_one_letter_code
_entity_poly.pdbx_strand_id
1 'polypeptide(L)'
;MATATAATPAAAARWTQPGGADEAAAAPPPPGTLMLYNSLADAKVPFVPAGGPGSKQVSWYGCGPTVYDSAHLGHARNYVTFDILRRVLEDYFGYNVLSVMNVTDVDDKIILRARRNYLLQRFRQAAADAGEVLASARAAVAAAAEKQAAKAKSVASEAAAAADSRARSELEGAVKNEEHKLRKVVEVQQRLEELAAGGGLSVRACDGGMGVCVV
;
A
#
# COMPACT_ATOMS: atom_id res chain seq x y z
N MET A 1 -28.49 -38.06 18.18
CA MET A 1 -27.28 -37.74 17.40
C MET A 1 -27.71 -37.41 15.98
N ALA A 2 -27.75 -36.13 15.62
CA ALA A 2 -28.07 -35.69 14.26
C ALA A 2 -26.77 -35.73 13.44
N THR A 3 -26.71 -36.60 12.43
CA THR A 3 -25.59 -36.68 11.50
C THR A 3 -25.67 -35.53 10.50
N ALA A 4 -24.70 -34.63 10.55
CA ALA A 4 -24.54 -33.56 9.58
C ALA A 4 -24.13 -34.15 8.21
N THR A 5 -24.98 -33.98 7.20
CA THR A 5 -24.63 -34.24 5.80
C THR A 5 -23.67 -33.17 5.33
N ALA A 6 -22.43 -33.56 5.03
CA ALA A 6 -21.42 -32.69 4.44
C ALA A 6 -21.90 -32.19 3.07
N ALA A 7 -21.93 -30.87 2.89
CA ALA A 7 -22.21 -30.25 1.61
C ALA A 7 -21.08 -30.58 0.61
N THR A 8 -21.45 -31.08 -0.56
CA THR A 8 -20.52 -31.29 -1.68
C THR A 8 -19.84 -29.98 -2.05
N PRO A 9 -18.50 -29.91 -2.09
CA PRO A 9 -17.82 -28.70 -2.53
C PRO A 9 -18.19 -28.42 -3.99
N ALA A 10 -18.72 -27.22 -4.25
CA ALA A 10 -18.98 -26.77 -5.61
C ALA A 10 -17.67 -26.88 -6.40
N ALA A 11 -17.69 -27.61 -7.52
CA ALA A 11 -16.54 -27.74 -8.40
C ALA A 11 -16.07 -26.34 -8.78
N ALA A 12 -14.79 -26.02 -8.51
CA ALA A 12 -14.21 -24.73 -8.86
C ALA A 12 -14.43 -24.50 -10.35
N ALA A 13 -15.24 -23.49 -10.69
CA ALA A 13 -15.54 -23.16 -12.07
C ALA A 13 -14.21 -22.95 -12.81
N ARG A 14 -14.00 -23.74 -13.87
CA ARG A 14 -12.81 -23.61 -14.73
C ARG A 14 -12.78 -22.17 -15.23
N TRP A 15 -11.72 -21.44 -14.92
CA TRP A 15 -11.53 -20.08 -15.44
C TRP A 15 -11.58 -20.14 -16.96
N THR A 16 -12.53 -19.43 -17.55
CA THR A 16 -12.66 -19.22 -18.98
C THR A 16 -12.40 -17.74 -19.23
N GLN A 17 -11.51 -17.44 -20.17
CA GLN A 17 -11.27 -16.07 -20.60
C GLN A 17 -12.61 -15.45 -21.03
N PRO A 18 -13.01 -14.29 -20.47
CA PRO A 18 -14.22 -13.60 -20.90
C PRO A 18 -14.12 -13.29 -22.39
N GLY A 19 -15.16 -13.65 -23.15
CA GLY A 19 -15.27 -13.23 -24.55
C GLY A 19 -15.24 -11.71 -24.64
N GLY A 20 -14.40 -11.18 -25.55
CA GLY A 20 -14.28 -9.74 -25.78
C GLY A 20 -12.92 -9.31 -26.32
N ALA A 21 -11.83 -9.97 -25.93
CA ALA A 21 -10.50 -9.71 -26.50
C ALA A 21 -10.38 -10.26 -27.93
N ASP A 22 -10.86 -11.48 -28.16
CA ASP A 22 -10.76 -12.16 -29.47
C ASP A 22 -11.92 -11.82 -30.41
N GLU A 23 -13.07 -11.37 -29.88
CA GLU A 23 -14.23 -10.95 -30.69
C GLU A 23 -14.10 -9.51 -31.22
N ALA A 24 -13.17 -8.71 -30.69
CA ALA A 24 -12.89 -7.35 -31.15
C ALA A 24 -12.36 -7.29 -32.60
N ALA A 25 -11.99 -8.43 -33.20
CA ALA A 25 -11.44 -8.50 -34.55
C ALA A 25 -12.48 -8.49 -35.68
N ALA A 26 -13.77 -8.71 -35.41
CA ALA A 26 -14.75 -8.97 -36.48
C ALA A 26 -15.36 -7.71 -37.12
N ALA A 27 -15.41 -6.56 -36.43
CA ALA A 27 -15.88 -5.28 -36.97
C ALA A 27 -15.54 -4.12 -36.01
N PRO A 28 -15.35 -2.88 -36.50
CA PRO A 28 -15.23 -1.72 -35.63
C PRO A 28 -16.51 -1.56 -34.79
N PRO A 29 -16.40 -1.31 -33.47
CA PRO A 29 -17.56 -1.17 -32.62
C PRO A 29 -18.39 0.05 -33.04
N PRO A 30 -19.74 0.00 -32.91
CA PRO A 30 -20.58 1.13 -33.26
C PRO A 30 -20.23 2.37 -32.43
N PRO A 31 -20.38 3.59 -32.99
CA PRO A 31 -20.11 4.82 -32.27
C PRO A 31 -20.97 4.91 -31.00
N GLY A 32 -20.34 5.25 -29.88
CA GLY A 32 -20.97 5.27 -28.56
C GLY A 32 -20.82 3.99 -27.73
N THR A 33 -20.14 2.96 -28.26
CA THR A 33 -19.80 1.76 -27.48
C THR A 33 -18.82 2.11 -26.35
N LEU A 34 -19.11 1.66 -25.13
CA LEU A 34 -18.20 1.81 -24.00
C LEU A 34 -16.94 0.96 -24.22
N MET A 35 -15.79 1.62 -24.23
CA MET A 35 -14.48 1.00 -24.37
C MET A 35 -13.71 1.11 -23.06
N LEU A 36 -13.12 0.00 -22.58
CA LEU A 36 -12.28 -0.02 -21.38
C LEU A 36 -10.86 -0.43 -21.74
N TYR A 37 -9.88 0.12 -21.02
CA TYR A 37 -8.51 -0.36 -21.12
C TYR A 37 -8.38 -1.67 -20.34
N ASN A 38 -8.01 -2.75 -21.02
CA ASN A 38 -7.78 -4.04 -20.41
C ASN A 38 -6.28 -4.27 -20.27
N SER A 39 -5.76 -4.22 -19.03
CA SER A 39 -4.34 -4.45 -18.74
C SER A 39 -3.85 -5.85 -19.11
N LEU A 40 -4.73 -6.86 -19.25
CA LEU A 40 -4.34 -8.19 -19.73
C LEU A 40 -4.05 -8.21 -21.24
N ALA A 41 -4.72 -7.34 -22.00
CA ALA A 41 -4.55 -7.22 -23.45
C ALA A 41 -3.69 -6.00 -23.86
N ASP A 42 -3.31 -5.18 -22.88
CA ASP A 42 -2.63 -3.89 -23.06
C ASP A 42 -3.26 -2.99 -24.14
N ALA A 43 -4.60 -3.03 -24.23
CA ALA A 43 -5.36 -2.37 -25.28
C ALA A 43 -6.74 -1.91 -24.79
N LYS A 44 -7.34 -0.97 -25.53
CA LYS A 44 -8.76 -0.60 -25.33
C LYS A 44 -9.64 -1.62 -26.03
N VAL A 45 -10.51 -2.27 -25.28
CA VAL A 45 -11.44 -3.30 -25.76
C VAL A 45 -12.88 -2.89 -25.48
N PRO A 46 -13.85 -3.36 -26.28
CA PRO A 46 -15.27 -3.14 -25.99
C PRO A 46 -15.66 -3.78 -24.67
N PHE A 47 -16.44 -3.06 -23.86
CA PHE A 47 -16.95 -3.59 -22.60
C PHE A 47 -18.18 -4.44 -22.83
N VAL A 48 -18.08 -5.74 -22.53
CA VAL A 48 -19.19 -6.69 -22.57
C VAL A 48 -19.38 -7.26 -21.16
N PRO A 49 -20.55 -7.07 -20.52
CA PRO A 49 -20.80 -7.61 -19.19
C PRO A 49 -20.83 -9.14 -19.18
N ALA A 50 -20.56 -9.75 -18.02
CA ALA A 50 -20.49 -11.20 -17.88
C ALA A 50 -21.80 -11.94 -18.24
N GLY A 51 -22.96 -11.27 -18.09
CA GLY A 51 -24.27 -11.80 -18.52
C GLY A 51 -24.49 -11.80 -20.03
N GLY A 52 -23.49 -11.38 -20.82
CA GLY A 52 -23.55 -11.31 -22.27
C GLY A 52 -23.94 -9.93 -22.82
N PRO A 53 -23.92 -9.77 -24.16
CA PRO A 53 -24.33 -8.55 -24.84
C PRO A 53 -25.76 -8.13 -24.45
N GLY A 54 -25.94 -6.86 -24.07
CA GLY A 54 -27.24 -6.31 -23.65
C GLY A 54 -27.56 -6.49 -22.17
N SER A 55 -26.80 -7.29 -21.42
CA SER A 55 -26.92 -7.32 -19.96
C SER A 55 -26.60 -5.95 -19.37
N LYS A 56 -27.35 -5.55 -18.34
CA LYS A 56 -27.08 -4.34 -17.56
C LYS A 56 -26.42 -4.64 -16.21
N GLN A 57 -26.23 -5.91 -15.85
CA GLN A 57 -25.62 -6.27 -14.57
C GLN A 57 -24.10 -6.34 -14.67
N VAL A 58 -23.41 -5.62 -13.79
CA VAL A 58 -21.94 -5.58 -13.70
C VAL A 58 -21.52 -5.93 -12.29
N SER A 59 -20.69 -6.96 -12.13
CA SER A 59 -19.99 -7.25 -10.88
C SER A 59 -18.59 -6.66 -10.91
N TRP A 60 -18.27 -5.79 -9.96
CA TRP A 60 -16.97 -5.13 -9.87
C TRP A 60 -16.30 -5.46 -8.54
N TYR A 61 -15.12 -6.08 -8.57
CA TYR A 61 -14.26 -6.24 -7.40
C TYR A 61 -13.13 -5.21 -7.37
N GLY A 62 -12.94 -4.52 -6.24
CA GLY A 62 -11.84 -3.61 -5.98
C GLY A 62 -11.01 -4.05 -4.78
N CYS A 63 -9.68 -4.03 -4.89
CA CYS A 63 -8.81 -4.30 -3.75
C CYS A 63 -8.92 -3.17 -2.72
N GLY A 64 -9.33 -3.48 -1.50
CA GLY A 64 -9.39 -2.53 -0.39
C GLY A 64 -8.09 -2.47 0.43
N PRO A 65 -8.12 -1.75 1.56
CA PRO A 65 -6.91 -1.41 2.29
C PRO A 65 -6.44 -2.56 3.20
N THR A 66 -5.13 -2.61 3.44
CA THR A 66 -4.54 -3.33 4.57
C THR A 66 -4.54 -2.43 5.79
N VAL A 67 -5.29 -2.78 6.84
CA VAL A 67 -5.58 -1.89 7.99
C VAL A 67 -4.47 -1.85 9.05
N TYR A 68 -3.20 -1.76 8.63
CA TYR A 68 -2.05 -1.66 9.55
C TYR A 68 -1.73 -0.22 9.95
N ASP A 69 -2.17 0.79 9.20
CA ASP A 69 -1.94 2.20 9.49
C ASP A 69 -3.06 3.08 8.94
N SER A 70 -3.00 4.37 9.24
CA SER A 70 -3.96 5.35 8.74
C SER A 70 -3.90 5.45 7.21
N ALA A 71 -5.06 5.59 6.57
CA ALA A 71 -5.12 5.79 5.13
C ALA A 71 -4.49 7.13 4.71
N HIS A 72 -3.76 7.12 3.59
CA HIS A 72 -3.15 8.30 2.99
C HIS A 72 -3.81 8.67 1.65
N LEU A 73 -3.44 9.84 1.09
CA LEU A 73 -4.01 10.36 -0.17
C LEU A 73 -3.93 9.39 -1.35
N GLY A 74 -2.92 8.53 -1.40
CA GLY A 74 -2.83 7.45 -2.40
C GLY A 74 -4.04 6.49 -2.37
N HIS A 75 -4.53 6.11 -1.19
CA HIS A 75 -5.74 5.30 -1.06
C HIS A 75 -6.98 6.08 -1.50
N ALA A 76 -7.09 7.34 -1.06
CA ALA A 76 -8.20 8.21 -1.42
C ALA A 76 -8.32 8.38 -2.94
N ARG A 77 -7.20 8.62 -3.64
CA ARG A 77 -7.19 8.72 -5.11
C ARG A 77 -7.79 7.47 -5.76
N ASN A 78 -7.39 6.29 -5.30
CA ASN A 78 -7.86 5.04 -5.86
C ASN A 78 -9.38 4.87 -5.66
N TYR A 79 -9.86 5.06 -4.43
CA TYR A 79 -11.28 4.87 -4.10
C TYR A 79 -12.18 5.91 -4.74
N VAL A 80 -11.73 7.17 -4.83
CA VAL A 80 -12.47 8.23 -5.54
C VAL A 80 -12.54 7.93 -7.03
N THR A 81 -11.45 7.48 -7.66
CA THR A 81 -11.48 7.07 -9.06
C THR A 81 -12.49 5.95 -9.29
N PHE A 82 -12.50 4.92 -8.44
CA PHE A 82 -13.47 3.82 -8.57
C PHE A 82 -14.91 4.30 -8.36
N ASP A 83 -15.17 5.22 -7.43
CA ASP A 83 -16.50 5.79 -7.23
C ASP A 83 -16.97 6.60 -8.45
N ILE A 84 -16.08 7.42 -9.04
CA ILE A 84 -16.38 8.16 -10.26
C ILE A 84 -16.71 7.19 -11.40
N LEU A 85 -15.91 6.15 -11.59
CA LEU A 85 -16.17 5.16 -12.64
C LEU A 85 -17.49 4.43 -12.44
N ARG A 86 -17.80 4.04 -11.20
CA ARG A 86 -19.08 3.43 -10.84
C ARG A 86 -20.25 4.34 -11.19
N ARG A 87 -20.19 5.62 -10.78
CA ARG A 87 -21.23 6.63 -11.12
C ARG A 87 -21.38 6.83 -12.63
N VAL A 88 -20.28 6.88 -13.39
CA VAL A 88 -20.34 6.96 -14.85
C VAL A 88 -21.03 5.72 -15.46
N LEU A 89 -20.73 4.53 -14.96
CA LEU A 89 -21.39 3.30 -15.44
C LEU A 89 -22.88 3.28 -15.11
N GLU A 90 -23.26 3.70 -13.90
CA GLU A 90 -24.66 3.71 -13.44
C GLU A 90 -25.45 4.86 -14.10
N ASP A 91 -25.02 6.09 -13.91
CA ASP A 91 -25.79 7.29 -14.25
C ASP A 91 -25.80 7.58 -15.76
N TYR A 92 -24.67 7.35 -16.45
CA TYR A 92 -24.54 7.68 -17.87
C TYR A 92 -24.85 6.49 -18.79
N PHE A 93 -24.37 5.28 -18.44
CA PHE A 93 -24.57 4.08 -19.28
C PHE A 93 -25.73 3.17 -18.83
N GLY A 94 -26.34 3.43 -17.67
CA GLY A 94 -27.49 2.71 -17.15
C GLY A 94 -27.18 1.28 -16.71
N TYR A 95 -25.95 1.00 -16.27
CA TYR A 95 -25.61 -0.30 -15.69
C TYR A 95 -26.05 -0.38 -14.23
N ASN A 96 -26.37 -1.59 -13.77
CA ASN A 96 -26.53 -1.93 -12.37
C ASN A 96 -25.22 -2.56 -11.87
N VAL A 97 -24.45 -1.79 -11.09
CA VAL A 97 -23.10 -2.19 -10.65
C VAL A 97 -23.15 -2.72 -9.21
N LEU A 98 -22.89 -4.01 -9.04
CA LEU A 98 -22.55 -4.60 -7.74
C LEU A 98 -21.05 -4.42 -7.50
N SER A 99 -20.69 -3.41 -6.71
CA SER A 99 -19.31 -3.17 -6.31
C SER A 99 -18.99 -3.83 -4.97
N VAL A 100 -17.92 -4.61 -4.93
CA VAL A 100 -17.42 -5.30 -3.74
C VAL A 100 -15.97 -4.88 -3.49
N MET A 101 -15.65 -4.57 -2.24
CA MET A 101 -14.30 -4.23 -1.81
C MET A 101 -13.96 -5.05 -0.56
N ASN A 102 -12.78 -5.67 -0.55
CA ASN A 102 -12.31 -6.42 0.62
C ASN A 102 -11.70 -5.47 1.66
N VAL A 103 -11.50 -5.99 2.88
CA VAL A 103 -10.63 -5.36 3.88
C VAL A 103 -9.60 -6.41 4.27
N THR A 104 -8.32 -6.08 4.19
CA THR A 104 -7.26 -7.00 4.60
C THR A 104 -6.96 -6.77 6.08
N ASP A 105 -7.51 -7.65 6.93
CA ASP A 105 -7.38 -7.63 8.39
C ASP A 105 -6.24 -8.53 8.91
N VAL A 106 -5.69 -9.40 8.07
CA VAL A 106 -4.52 -10.24 8.36
C VAL A 106 -3.46 -10.08 7.28
N ASP A 107 -2.28 -9.57 7.68
CA ASP A 107 -1.10 -9.37 6.83
C ASP A 107 0.14 -9.27 7.72
N ASP A 108 1.32 -9.62 7.19
CA ASP A 108 2.59 -9.50 7.91
C ASP A 108 2.83 -8.08 8.44
N LYS A 109 2.40 -7.05 7.68
CA LYS A 109 2.50 -5.64 8.09
C LYS A 109 1.67 -5.34 9.32
N ILE A 110 0.49 -5.95 9.46
CA ILE A 110 -0.39 -5.81 10.62
C ILE A 110 0.28 -6.45 11.84
N ILE A 111 0.79 -7.67 11.69
CA ILE A 111 1.47 -8.40 12.77
C ILE A 111 2.69 -7.62 13.28
N LEU A 112 3.53 -7.14 12.36
CA LEU A 112 4.72 -6.35 12.71
C LEU A 112 4.35 -5.02 13.40
N ARG A 113 3.32 -4.33 12.92
CA ARG A 113 2.83 -3.09 13.53
C ARG A 113 2.30 -3.33 14.94
N ALA A 114 1.47 -4.35 15.13
CA ALA A 114 0.90 -4.71 16.42
C ALA A 114 2.01 -5.01 17.43
N ARG A 115 3.00 -5.83 17.04
CA ARG A 115 4.16 -6.13 17.89
C ARG A 115 4.95 -4.87 18.24
N ARG A 116 5.21 -3.99 17.27
CA ARG A 116 5.92 -2.72 17.50
C ARG A 116 5.17 -1.84 18.51
N ASN A 117 3.86 -1.70 18.35
CA ASN A 117 3.05 -0.89 19.26
C ASN A 117 3.05 -1.47 20.68
N TYR A 118 2.92 -2.79 20.81
CA TYR A 118 2.99 -3.48 22.10
C TYR A 118 4.33 -3.27 22.81
N LEU A 119 5.45 -3.46 22.11
CA LEU A 119 6.79 -3.27 22.67
C LEU A 119 7.05 -1.81 23.05
N LEU A 120 6.62 -0.86 22.22
CA LEU A 120 6.73 0.56 22.54
C LEU A 120 5.88 0.93 23.76
N GLN A 121 4.66 0.40 23.88
CA GLN A 121 3.80 0.64 25.03
C GLN A 121 4.45 0.11 26.32
N ARG A 122 5.01 -1.11 26.29
CA ARG A 122 5.74 -1.64 27.45
C ARG A 122 6.96 -0.81 27.80
N PHE A 123 7.73 -0.37 26.80
CA PHE A 123 8.87 0.51 27.02
C PHE A 123 8.45 1.82 27.69
N ARG A 124 7.37 2.46 27.23
CA ARG A 124 6.84 3.69 27.85
C ARG A 124 6.34 3.50 29.28
N GLN A 125 5.87 2.29 29.63
CA GLN A 125 5.43 1.96 30.98
C GLN A 125 6.59 1.63 31.92
N ALA A 126 7.69 1.10 31.39
CA ALA A 126 8.85 0.67 32.16
C ALA A 126 9.94 1.74 32.31
N ALA A 127 10.14 2.57 31.27
CA ALA A 127 11.16 3.60 31.26
C ALA A 127 10.86 4.65 32.35
N ALA A 128 11.77 4.77 33.31
CA ALA A 128 11.55 5.60 34.49
C ALA A 128 12.12 7.02 34.32
N ASP A 129 13.19 7.18 33.52
CA ASP A 129 13.87 8.46 33.34
C ASP A 129 14.20 8.80 31.88
N ALA A 130 14.35 10.10 31.62
CA ALA A 130 14.62 10.62 30.27
C ALA A 130 16.01 10.22 29.73
N GLY A 131 16.98 9.96 30.61
CA GLY A 131 18.32 9.51 30.24
C GLY A 131 18.31 8.09 29.69
N GLU A 132 17.57 7.18 30.32
CA GLU A 132 17.35 5.81 29.83
C GLU A 132 16.68 5.80 28.45
N VAL A 133 15.68 6.66 28.26
CA VAL A 133 15.00 6.84 26.96
C VAL A 133 15.98 7.34 25.90
N LEU A 134 16.80 8.34 26.24
CA LEU A 134 17.77 8.94 25.32
C LEU A 134 18.88 7.95 24.95
N ALA A 135 19.40 7.18 25.91
CA ALA A 135 20.39 6.14 25.66
C ALA A 135 19.83 5.05 24.75
N SER A 136 18.60 4.59 25.02
CA SER A 136 17.90 3.60 24.19
C SER A 136 17.65 4.10 22.77
N ALA A 137 17.21 5.36 22.63
CA ALA A 137 16.98 5.99 21.33
C ALA A 137 18.28 6.11 20.52
N ARG A 138 19.38 6.52 21.15
CA ARG A 138 20.71 6.61 20.52
C ARG A 138 21.19 5.25 20.01
N ALA A 139 21.12 4.21 20.85
CA ALA A 139 21.50 2.87 20.46
C ALA A 139 20.66 2.35 19.28
N ALA A 140 19.34 2.58 19.32
CA ALA A 140 18.44 2.17 18.26
C ALA A 140 18.70 2.91 16.93
N VAL A 141 18.97 4.22 16.97
CA VAL A 141 19.27 5.02 15.78
C VAL A 141 20.63 4.66 15.19
N ALA A 142 21.65 4.41 16.02
CA ALA A 142 22.96 3.94 15.55
C ALA A 142 22.82 2.60 14.79
N ALA A 143 22.12 1.62 15.38
CA ALA A 143 21.87 0.34 14.71
C ALA A 143 21.05 0.49 13.42
N ALA A 144 20.09 1.43 13.39
CA ALA A 144 19.32 1.73 12.18
C ALA A 144 20.18 2.39 11.09
N ALA A 145 21.10 3.28 11.46
CA ALA A 145 22.02 3.95 10.54
C ALA A 145 22.96 2.93 9.89
N GLU A 146 23.56 2.02 10.68
CA GLU A 146 24.42 0.94 10.19
C GLU A 146 23.66 0.04 9.21
N LYS A 147 22.46 -0.42 9.59
CA LYS A 147 21.62 -1.27 8.74
C LYS A 147 21.24 -0.57 7.44
N GLN A 148 20.89 0.72 7.50
CA GLN A 148 20.49 1.49 6.34
C GLN A 148 21.68 1.78 5.41
N ALA A 149 22.87 2.02 5.96
CA ALA A 149 24.11 2.19 5.19
C ALA A 149 24.49 0.89 4.46
N ALA A 150 24.40 -0.25 5.14
CA ALA A 150 24.65 -1.56 4.54
C ALA A 150 23.67 -1.84 3.39
N LYS A 151 22.38 -1.55 3.59
CA LYS A 151 21.35 -1.71 2.55
C LYS A 151 21.58 -0.79 1.36
N ALA A 152 21.88 0.49 1.59
CA ALA A 152 22.18 1.44 0.53
C ALA A 152 23.37 0.97 -0.32
N LYS A 153 24.42 0.44 0.31
CA LYS A 153 25.58 -0.13 -0.38
C LYS A 153 25.21 -1.37 -1.22
N SER A 154 24.36 -2.26 -0.72
CA SER A 154 23.87 -3.43 -1.47
C SER A 154 23.16 -3.00 -2.74
N VAL A 155 22.16 -2.12 -2.62
CA VAL A 155 21.35 -1.66 -3.76
C VAL A 155 22.21 -0.89 -4.77
N ALA A 156 23.19 -0.11 -4.31
CA ALA A 156 24.14 0.58 -5.19
C ALA A 156 25.01 -0.41 -5.98
N SER A 157 25.48 -1.49 -5.34
CA SER A 157 26.26 -2.52 -6.03
C SER A 157 25.43 -3.31 -7.05
N GLU A 158 24.16 -3.59 -6.73
CA GLU A 158 23.21 -4.24 -7.66
C GLU A 158 22.91 -3.34 -8.87
N ALA A 159 22.71 -2.04 -8.65
CA ALA A 159 22.49 -1.07 -9.73
C ALA A 159 23.71 -0.97 -10.67
N ALA A 160 24.93 -0.95 -10.11
CA ALA A 160 26.16 -0.91 -10.88
C ALA A 160 26.37 -2.20 -11.72
N ALA A 161 25.90 -3.34 -11.23
CA ALA A 161 25.99 -4.63 -11.92
C ALA A 161 24.86 -4.87 -12.94
N ALA A 162 23.82 -4.04 -12.98
CA ALA A 162 22.69 -4.22 -13.88
C ALA A 162 23.10 -4.02 -15.35
N ALA A 163 22.88 -5.04 -16.19
CA ALA A 163 23.21 -5.01 -17.61
C ALA A 163 22.10 -4.38 -18.49
N ASP A 164 20.85 -4.54 -18.08
CA ASP A 164 19.69 -4.01 -18.80
C ASP A 164 19.44 -2.52 -18.48
N SER A 165 19.17 -1.72 -19.51
CA SER A 165 19.02 -0.26 -19.40
C SER A 165 17.79 0.15 -18.58
N ARG A 166 16.70 -0.61 -18.65
CA ARG A 166 15.47 -0.36 -17.89
C ARG A 166 15.65 -0.75 -16.43
N ALA A 167 16.21 -1.93 -16.19
CA ALA A 167 16.55 -2.38 -14.84
C ALA A 167 17.53 -1.43 -14.14
N ARG A 168 18.52 -0.88 -14.85
CA ARG A 168 19.45 0.11 -14.31
C ARG A 168 18.72 1.39 -13.88
N SER A 169 17.81 1.92 -14.69
CA SER A 169 17.04 3.13 -14.35
C SER A 169 16.15 2.92 -13.10
N GLU A 170 15.49 1.76 -13.00
CA GLU A 170 14.67 1.41 -11.82
C GLU A 170 15.53 1.27 -10.56
N LEU A 171 16.68 0.60 -10.66
CA LEU A 171 17.62 0.41 -9.55
C LEU A 171 18.30 1.72 -9.14
N GLU A 172 18.67 2.60 -10.07
CA GLU A 172 19.17 3.95 -9.76
C GLU A 172 18.14 4.78 -8.99
N GLY A 173 16.85 4.66 -9.34
CA GLY A 173 15.76 5.23 -8.56
C GLY A 173 15.69 4.67 -7.14
N ALA A 174 15.89 3.35 -6.99
CA ALA A 174 15.97 2.68 -5.70
C ALA A 174 17.18 3.15 -4.86
N VAL A 175 18.36 3.32 -5.48
CA VAL A 175 19.56 3.86 -4.82
C VAL A 175 19.28 5.25 -4.24
N LYS A 176 18.74 6.18 -5.06
CA LYS A 176 18.39 7.53 -4.61
C LYS A 176 17.42 7.51 -3.43
N ASN A 177 16.46 6.57 -3.43
CA ASN A 177 15.52 6.40 -2.33
C ASN A 177 16.21 5.90 -1.05
N GLU A 178 17.12 4.92 -1.15
CA GLU A 178 17.84 4.40 0.01
C GLU A 178 18.86 5.41 0.57
N GLU A 179 19.51 6.21 -0.28
CA GLU A 179 20.35 7.34 0.11
C GLU A 179 19.55 8.42 0.84
N HIS A 180 18.35 8.74 0.33
CA HIS A 180 17.46 9.68 0.99
C HIS A 180 17.05 9.21 2.40
N LYS A 181 16.75 7.91 2.55
CA LYS A 181 16.46 7.32 3.86
C LYS A 181 17.66 7.38 4.78
N LEU A 182 18.86 7.04 4.29
CA LEU A 182 20.09 7.10 5.08
C LEU A 182 20.34 8.52 5.59
N ARG A 183 20.22 9.53 4.72
CA ARG A 183 20.35 10.95 5.11
C ARG A 183 19.40 11.32 6.25
N LYS A 184 18.13 10.88 6.18
CA LYS A 184 17.15 11.11 7.26
C LYS A 184 17.54 10.44 8.57
N VAL A 185 18.07 9.21 8.53
CA VAL A 185 18.50 8.53 9.77
C VAL A 185 19.70 9.24 10.39
N VAL A 186 20.67 9.68 9.58
CA VAL A 186 21.84 10.44 10.04
C VAL A 186 21.43 11.80 10.63
N GLU A 187 20.46 12.49 10.02
CA GLU A 187 19.91 13.74 10.56
C GLU A 187 19.30 13.52 11.95
N VAL A 188 18.54 12.43 12.14
CA VAL A 188 17.96 12.08 13.45
C VAL A 188 19.07 11.75 14.46
N GLN A 189 20.13 11.08 14.04
CA GLN A 189 21.27 10.78 14.90
C GLN A 189 21.95 12.06 15.42
N GLN A 190 22.21 13.02 14.52
CA GLN A 190 22.79 14.31 14.88
C GLN A 190 21.90 15.09 15.86
N ARG A 191 20.59 15.14 15.60
CA ARG A 191 19.64 15.77 16.53
C ARG A 191 19.67 15.11 17.92
N LEU A 192 19.76 13.78 18.01
CA LEU A 192 19.89 13.09 19.30
C LEU A 192 21.22 13.37 20.01
N GLU A 193 22.28 13.65 19.26
CA GLU A 193 23.58 14.07 19.81
C GLU A 193 23.48 15.45 20.45
N GLU A 194 22.90 16.42 19.73
CA GLU A 194 22.62 17.78 20.21
C GLU A 194 21.77 17.77 21.49
N LEU A 195 20.73 16.93 21.54
CA LEU A 195 19.83 16.86 22.69
C LEU A 195 20.52 16.39 23.98
N ALA A 196 21.49 15.47 23.93
CA ALA A 196 22.22 15.13 25.16
C ALA A 196 23.41 16.05 25.45
N ALA A 197 23.84 16.88 24.50
CA ALA A 197 24.81 17.93 24.77
C ALA A 197 24.21 19.12 25.54
N GLY A 198 22.92 19.06 25.91
CA GLY A 198 22.22 20.12 26.62
C GLY A 198 21.57 21.15 25.70
N GLY A 199 21.46 20.88 24.40
CA GLY A 199 20.60 21.64 23.48
C GLY A 199 19.15 21.50 23.93
N GLY A 200 18.64 22.53 24.60
CA GLY A 200 17.37 22.46 25.32
C GLY A 200 16.19 22.07 24.44
N LEU A 201 15.49 21.00 24.82
CA LEU A 201 14.13 20.75 24.36
C LEU A 201 13.23 21.79 25.02
N SER A 202 12.68 22.75 24.27
CA SER A 202 11.58 23.57 24.80
C SER A 202 10.33 22.70 24.85
N VAL A 203 10.12 21.97 25.96
CA VAL A 203 8.90 21.21 26.20
C VAL A 203 7.77 22.21 26.45
N ARG A 204 6.95 22.49 25.46
CA ARG A 204 5.63 23.10 25.68
C ARG A 204 4.61 21.98 25.84
N ALA A 205 3.83 22.02 26.92
CA ALA A 205 2.62 21.23 27.03
C ALA A 205 1.73 21.59 25.84
N CYS A 206 1.39 20.61 25.00
CA CYS A 206 0.42 20.83 23.94
C CYS A 206 -0.96 20.95 24.64
N ASP A 207 -1.60 22.13 24.57
CA ASP A 207 -2.94 22.33 25.13
C ASP A 207 -3.90 21.28 24.55
N GLY A 208 -4.38 20.36 25.39
CA GLY A 208 -5.48 19.43 25.05
C GLY A 208 -5.15 17.95 24.88
N GLY A 209 -3.95 17.44 25.15
CA GLY A 209 -3.74 15.98 25.17
C GLY A 209 -2.28 15.55 25.33
N MET A 210 -2.07 14.40 26.00
CA MET A 210 -0.75 13.77 26.24
C MET A 210 0.08 13.63 24.96
N GLY A 211 0.87 14.65 24.66
CA GLY A 211 1.82 14.68 23.55
C GLY A 211 2.96 15.63 23.91
N VAL A 212 4.19 15.25 23.53
CA VAL A 212 5.37 16.11 23.64
C VAL A 212 5.56 16.74 22.26
N CYS A 213 5.38 18.06 22.17
CA CYS A 213 5.66 18.85 20.97
C CYS A 213 7.15 19.23 20.99
N VAL A 214 7.93 18.73 20.02
CA VAL A 214 9.32 19.18 19.77
C VAL A 214 9.23 20.34 18.77
N VAL A 215 9.75 21.52 19.15
CA VAL A 215 9.89 22.67 18.24
C VAL A 215 11.24 22.56 17.54
#